data_AF-A0A2R4X050-F1
#
_entry.id   AF-A0A2R4X050-F1
#
_cell.length_a   1.000
_cell.length_b   1.000
_cell.length_c   1.000
_cell.angle_alpha   90.00
_cell.angle_beta   90.00
_cell.angle_gamma   90.00
#
_symmetry.space_group_name_H-M   'P 1'
#
loop_
_entity.id
_entity.type
_entity.pdbx_description
1 polymer ?
#
loop_
_entity_poly.entity_id
_entity_poly.type
_entity_poly.pdbx_seq_one_letter_code
_entity_poly.pdbx_strand_id
1 'polypeptide(L)'
;MQVDRLSMSERGRVVGAVLGSSLVLTACFLGIVALLEGQIGTLPGRLPYYVLGAAVVFTVAMFALEDPTDHGVPIVTTTAALSVLGFVLLTFAAEGIYYTIYHPGKVFTANLIVYFLAAGLICTALGYWALHHWREFL
;
A
#
# COMPACT_ATOMS: atom_id res chain seq x y z
N MET A 1 6.72 -25.99 19.37
CA MET A 1 7.70 -25.27 18.52
C MET A 1 7.48 -25.74 17.08
N GLN A 2 6.52 -25.12 16.40
CA GLN A 2 5.92 -25.58 15.14
C GLN A 2 6.34 -24.62 14.02
N VAL A 3 7.65 -24.49 13.81
CA VAL A 3 8.23 -23.52 12.85
C VAL A 3 8.57 -24.15 11.49
N ASP A 4 8.48 -25.48 11.37
CA ASP A 4 8.76 -26.18 10.12
C ASP A 4 7.50 -26.79 9.50
N ARG A 5 6.93 -26.07 8.52
CA ARG A 5 6.32 -26.57 7.27
C ARG A 5 5.62 -25.41 6.54
N LEU A 6 6.41 -24.49 6.00
CA LEU A 6 5.93 -23.65 4.89
C LEU A 6 6.58 -24.23 3.63
N SER A 7 5.76 -24.61 2.66
CA SER A 7 6.23 -25.00 1.33
C SER A 7 7.06 -23.87 0.73
N MET A 8 8.04 -24.19 -0.12
CA MET A 8 8.92 -23.17 -0.72
C MET A 8 8.12 -22.07 -1.46
N SER A 9 6.96 -22.44 -2.02
CA SER A 9 5.98 -21.54 -2.64
C SER A 9 5.35 -20.54 -1.66
N GLU A 10 5.00 -20.96 -0.45
CA GLU A 10 4.39 -20.08 0.55
C GLU A 10 5.40 -19.05 1.07
N ARG A 11 6.64 -19.49 1.32
CA ARG A 11 7.74 -18.57 1.71
C ARG A 11 7.99 -17.54 0.61
N GLY A 12 8.03 -17.99 -0.66
CA GLY A 12 8.20 -17.10 -1.81
C GLY A 12 7.08 -16.05 -1.92
N ARG A 13 5.83 -16.46 -1.72
CA ARG A 13 4.67 -15.55 -1.73
C ARG A 13 4.75 -14.50 -0.62
N VAL A 14 5.12 -14.89 0.60
CA VAL A 14 5.26 -13.95 1.72
C VAL A 14 6.38 -12.94 1.46
N VAL A 15 7.56 -13.41 1.04
CA VAL A 15 8.69 -12.52 0.70
C VAL A 15 8.30 -11.57 -0.44
N GLY A 16 7.62 -12.08 -1.48
CA GLY A 16 7.12 -11.26 -2.58
C GLY A 16 6.14 -10.18 -2.12
N ALA A 17 5.21 -10.50 -1.22
CA ALA A 17 4.27 -9.53 -0.65
C ALA A 17 4.97 -8.47 0.20
N VAL A 18 5.98 -8.86 0.99
CA VAL A 18 6.79 -7.93 1.80
C VAL A 18 7.53 -6.96 0.88
N LEU A 19 8.28 -7.47 -0.11
CA LEU A 19 9.02 -6.63 -1.04
C LEU A 19 8.10 -5.71 -1.84
N GLY A 20 6.99 -6.24 -2.37
CA GLY A 20 6.01 -5.46 -3.11
C GLY A 20 5.41 -4.34 -2.28
N SER A 21 4.97 -4.63 -1.05
CA SER A 21 4.38 -3.62 -0.16
C SER A 21 5.40 -2.56 0.26
N SER A 22 6.65 -2.94 0.57
CA SER A 22 7.69 -1.97 0.93
C SER A 22 8.03 -1.03 -0.24
N LEU A 23 8.06 -1.55 -1.48
CA LEU A 23 8.25 -0.72 -2.67
C LEU A 23 7.07 0.24 -2.90
N VAL A 24 5.83 -0.25 -2.74
CA VAL A 24 4.63 0.61 -2.83
C VAL A 24 4.65 1.70 -1.77
N LEU A 25 5.01 1.37 -0.53
CA LEU A 25 5.12 2.35 0.56
C LEU A 25 6.23 3.36 0.30
N THR A 26 7.37 2.93 -0.24
CA THR A 26 8.45 3.82 -0.68
C THR A 26 7.96 4.81 -1.72
N ALA A 27 7.23 4.33 -2.74
CA ALA A 27 6.59 5.18 -3.74
C ALA A 27 5.58 6.14 -3.11
N CYS A 28 4.80 5.69 -2.11
CA CYS A 28 3.86 6.55 -1.40
C CYS A 28 4.56 7.70 -0.67
N PHE A 29 5.65 7.44 0.04
CA PHE A 29 6.43 8.49 0.70
C PHE A 29 6.99 9.52 -0.29
N LEU A 30 7.45 9.06 -1.45
CA LEU A 30 7.88 9.96 -2.53
C LEU A 30 6.71 10.79 -3.09
N GLY A 31 5.51 10.23 -3.16
CA GLY A 31 4.31 10.98 -3.54
C GLY A 31 3.91 12.04 -2.53
N ILE A 32 4.09 11.75 -1.23
CA ILE A 32 3.92 12.75 -0.17
C ILE A 32 4.93 13.89 -0.33
N VAL A 33 6.20 13.59 -0.62
CA VAL A 33 7.21 14.63 -0.92
C VAL A 33 6.78 15.45 -2.13
N ALA A 34 6.32 14.81 -3.21
CA ALA A 34 5.84 15.49 -4.41
C ALA A 34 4.69 16.47 -4.09
N LEU A 35 3.75 16.05 -3.23
CA LEU A 35 2.66 16.89 -2.75
C LEU A 35 3.19 18.09 -1.95
N LEU A 36 4.09 17.86 -0.99
CA LEU A 36 4.67 18.90 -0.13
C LEU A 36 5.51 19.91 -0.93
N GLU A 37 6.17 19.48 -2.00
CA GLU A 37 6.92 20.34 -2.91
C GLU A 37 6.05 21.02 -4.00
N GLY A 38 4.73 20.78 -4.01
CA GLY A 38 3.82 21.34 -5.00
C GLY A 38 3.99 20.77 -6.41
N GLN A 39 4.63 19.62 -6.56
CA GLN A 39 4.96 18.99 -7.85
C GLN A 39 3.84 18.08 -8.41
N ILE A 40 2.61 18.28 -7.96
CA ILE A 40 1.41 17.50 -8.32
C ILE A 40 0.50 18.24 -9.32
N GLY A 41 1.03 19.20 -10.09
CA GLY A 41 0.23 20.07 -10.96
C GLY A 41 -0.62 19.35 -12.02
N THR A 42 -0.30 18.10 -12.36
CA THR A 42 -1.07 17.27 -13.32
C THR A 42 -2.05 16.30 -12.66
N LEU A 43 -2.24 16.37 -11.34
CA LEU A 43 -3.14 15.50 -10.57
C LEU A 43 -4.59 15.50 -11.10
N PRO A 44 -5.22 16.64 -11.48
CA PRO A 44 -6.59 16.62 -12.00
C PRO A 44 -6.77 15.75 -13.25
N GLY A 45 -5.75 15.67 -14.12
CA GLY A 45 -5.79 14.83 -15.32
C GLY A 45 -5.64 13.33 -15.03
N ARG A 46 -5.10 12.97 -13.85
CA ARG A 46 -4.85 11.57 -13.44
C ARG A 46 -5.89 11.04 -12.45
N LEU A 47 -6.59 11.94 -11.76
CA LEU A 47 -7.60 11.61 -10.75
C LEU A 47 -8.63 10.55 -11.19
N PRO A 48 -9.17 10.58 -12.44
CA PRO A 48 -10.11 9.54 -12.88
C PRO A 48 -9.54 8.12 -12.82
N TYR A 49 -8.23 7.95 -13.10
CA TYR A 49 -7.57 6.65 -13.04
C TYR A 49 -7.37 6.17 -11.60
N TYR A 50 -7.14 7.08 -10.65
CA TYR A 50 -7.04 6.74 -9.23
C TYR A 50 -8.39 6.31 -8.66
N VAL A 51 -9.47 7.01 -9.04
CA VAL A 51 -10.84 6.63 -8.68
C VAL A 51 -11.20 5.28 -9.29
N LEU A 52 -10.84 5.02 -10.55
CA LEU A 52 -11.03 3.71 -11.18
C LEU A 52 -10.29 2.61 -10.39
N GLY A 53 -9.03 2.84 -10.04
CA GLY A 53 -8.27 1.90 -9.23
C GLY A 53 -8.91 1.62 -7.87
N ALA A 54 -9.42 2.66 -7.19
CA ALA A 54 -10.16 2.52 -5.93
C ALA A 54 -11.45 1.70 -6.07
N ALA A 55 -12.18 1.86 -7.18
CA ALA A 55 -13.37 1.08 -7.49
C ALA A 55 -13.02 -0.41 -7.74
N VAL A 56 -11.88 -0.68 -8.39
CA VAL A 56 -11.37 -2.07 -8.54
C VAL A 56 -11.03 -2.66 -7.17
N VAL A 57 -10.32 -1.91 -6.31
CA VAL A 57 -10.00 -2.36 -4.94
C VAL A 57 -11.27 -2.64 -4.14
N PHE A 58 -12.27 -1.76 -4.22
CA PHE A 58 -13.57 -1.97 -3.60
C PHE A 58 -14.21 -3.28 -4.07
N THR A 59 -14.27 -3.49 -5.38
CA THR A 59 -14.91 -4.66 -5.99
C THR A 59 -14.20 -5.95 -5.54
N VAL A 60 -12.87 -5.99 -5.61
CA VAL A 60 -12.10 -7.16 -5.19
C VAL A 60 -12.23 -7.41 -3.69
N ALA A 61 -12.17 -6.37 -2.86
CA ALA A 61 -12.32 -6.50 -1.42
C ALA A 61 -13.73 -6.98 -1.02
N MET A 62 -14.78 -6.53 -1.73
CA MET A 62 -16.15 -6.96 -1.48
C MET A 62 -16.29 -8.47 -1.65
N PHE A 63 -15.80 -9.01 -2.77
CA PHE A 63 -15.85 -10.45 -3.05
C PHE A 63 -14.88 -11.27 -2.18
N ALA A 64 -13.74 -10.69 -1.79
CA ALA A 64 -12.77 -11.37 -0.95
C ALA A 64 -13.22 -11.47 0.52
N LEU A 65 -14.04 -10.52 0.99
CA LEU A 65 -14.59 -10.46 2.35
C LEU A 65 -16.01 -11.06 2.44
N GLU A 66 -16.58 -11.50 1.32
CA GLU A 66 -17.91 -12.10 1.30
C GLU A 66 -17.91 -13.43 2.08
N ASP A 67 -18.51 -13.40 3.27
CA ASP A 67 -18.77 -14.60 4.08
C ASP A 67 -20.29 -14.75 4.28
N PRO A 68 -20.90 -15.87 3.85
CA PRO A 68 -22.34 -16.12 4.00
C PRO A 68 -22.86 -16.10 5.44
N THR A 69 -21.98 -16.24 6.42
CA THR A 69 -22.34 -16.37 7.84
C THR A 69 -22.29 -15.04 8.60
N ASP A 70 -21.73 -14.00 8.00
CA ASP A 70 -21.44 -12.74 8.68
C ASP A 70 -22.50 -11.66 8.38
N HIS A 71 -22.58 -10.64 9.25
CA HIS A 71 -23.50 -9.52 9.03
C HIS A 71 -23.00 -8.61 7.89
N GLY A 72 -23.89 -8.25 6.95
CA GLY A 72 -23.50 -7.50 5.75
C GLY A 72 -22.96 -6.09 6.01
N VAL A 73 -23.32 -5.45 7.12
CA VAL A 73 -22.84 -4.09 7.46
C VAL A 73 -21.32 -4.05 7.73
N PRO A 74 -20.76 -4.90 8.62
CA PRO A 74 -19.30 -5.06 8.78
C PRO A 74 -18.54 -5.23 7.46
N ILE A 75 -19.03 -6.08 6.55
CA ILE A 75 -18.39 -6.34 5.26
C ILE A 75 -18.32 -5.07 4.41
N VAL A 76 -19.45 -4.36 4.26
CA VAL A 76 -19.51 -3.12 3.45
C VAL A 76 -18.63 -2.03 4.04
N THR A 77 -18.66 -1.84 5.37
CA THR A 77 -17.82 -0.82 6.03
C THR A 77 -16.33 -1.10 5.89
N THR A 78 -15.92 -2.36 6.02
CA THR A 78 -14.51 -2.78 5.87
C THR A 78 -14.06 -2.63 4.42
N THR A 79 -14.89 -3.03 3.47
CA THR A 79 -14.64 -2.87 2.03
C THR A 79 -14.49 -1.40 1.65
N ALA A 80 -15.36 -0.52 2.17
CA ALA A 80 -15.25 0.92 1.96
C ALA A 80 -13.94 1.48 2.53
N ALA A 81 -13.57 1.09 3.76
CA ALA A 81 -12.30 1.51 4.37
C ALA A 81 -11.09 1.05 3.54
N LEU A 82 -11.08 -0.20 3.05
CA LEU A 82 -10.02 -0.73 2.18
C LEU A 82 -9.95 0.00 0.84
N SER A 83 -11.09 0.35 0.25
CA SER A 83 -11.12 1.13 -1.00
C SER A 83 -10.57 2.54 -0.83
N VAL A 84 -10.93 3.23 0.27
CA VAL A 84 -10.38 4.56 0.59
C VAL A 84 -8.88 4.47 0.83
N LEU A 85 -8.42 3.46 1.58
CA LEU A 85 -6.98 3.24 1.79
C LEU A 85 -6.27 2.95 0.46
N GLY A 86 -6.86 2.10 -0.38
CA GLY A 86 -6.36 1.77 -1.71
C GLY A 86 -6.27 3.01 -2.61
N PHE A 87 -7.27 3.87 -2.61
CA PHE A 87 -7.25 5.14 -3.33
C PHE A 87 -6.08 6.02 -2.91
N VAL A 88 -5.87 6.19 -1.60
CA VAL A 88 -4.79 6.99 -1.04
C VAL A 88 -3.42 6.41 -1.44
N LEU A 89 -3.24 5.10 -1.28
CA LEU A 89 -1.99 4.42 -1.65
C LEU A 89 -1.72 4.50 -3.15
N LEU A 90 -2.72 4.28 -4.00
CA LEU A 90 -2.57 4.38 -5.46
C LEU A 90 -2.20 5.79 -5.89
N THR A 91 -2.87 6.80 -5.32
CA THR A 91 -2.60 8.21 -5.61
C THR A 91 -1.15 8.55 -5.25
N PHE A 92 -0.74 8.28 -4.01
CA PHE A 92 0.62 8.63 -3.59
C PHE A 92 1.69 7.78 -4.28
N ALA A 93 1.47 6.49 -4.50
CA ALA A 93 2.44 5.67 -5.22
C ALA A 93 2.64 6.14 -6.67
N ALA A 94 1.56 6.44 -7.40
CA ALA A 94 1.64 6.93 -8.77
C ALA A 94 2.31 8.30 -8.85
N GLU A 95 1.93 9.23 -7.98
CA GLU A 95 2.55 10.56 -7.91
C GLU A 95 4.03 10.48 -7.49
N GLY A 96 4.40 9.56 -6.61
CA GLY A 96 5.81 9.34 -6.21
C GLY A 96 6.67 8.74 -7.32
N ILE A 97 6.11 7.80 -8.10
CA ILE A 97 6.78 7.27 -9.30
C ILE A 97 6.98 8.39 -10.31
N TYR A 98 5.94 9.19 -10.58
CA TYR A 98 6.03 10.33 -11.47
C TYR A 98 7.10 11.33 -10.98
N TYR A 99 7.05 11.72 -9.71
CA TYR A 99 8.03 12.61 -9.11
C TYR A 99 9.48 12.11 -9.27
N THR A 100 9.71 10.81 -9.07
CA THR A 100 11.04 10.19 -9.23
C THR A 100 11.53 10.24 -10.67
N ILE A 101 10.66 10.00 -11.65
CA ILE A 101 11.00 10.03 -13.07
C ILE A 101 11.35 11.44 -13.54
N TYR A 102 10.59 12.45 -13.11
CA TYR A 102 10.75 13.84 -13.56
C TYR A 102 11.72 14.67 -12.71
N HIS A 103 12.02 14.24 -11.47
CA HIS A 103 12.96 14.90 -10.57
C HIS A 103 14.00 13.93 -9.96
N PRO A 104 14.72 13.13 -10.77
CA PRO A 104 15.63 12.10 -10.27
C PRO A 104 16.76 12.67 -9.41
N GLY A 105 17.24 13.87 -9.74
CA GLY A 105 18.30 14.55 -9.00
C GLY A 105 17.95 14.82 -7.53
N LYS A 106 16.67 15.02 -7.19
CA LYS A 106 16.24 15.26 -5.80
C LYS A 106 16.16 13.97 -5.00
N VAL A 107 15.76 12.87 -5.64
CA VAL A 107 15.52 11.59 -4.97
C VAL A 107 16.82 10.81 -4.74
N PHE A 108 17.67 10.72 -5.76
CA PHE A 108 18.87 9.88 -5.72
C PHE A 108 20.08 10.58 -5.08
N THR A 109 20.24 11.89 -5.28
CA THR A 109 21.40 12.63 -4.73
C THR A 109 21.30 12.83 -3.22
N ALA A 110 20.08 12.89 -2.67
CA ALA A 110 19.83 13.11 -1.24
C ALA A 110 19.79 11.81 -0.41
N ASN A 111 20.03 10.63 -1.00
CA ASN A 111 19.81 9.31 -0.38
C ASN A 111 18.39 9.09 0.18
N LEU A 112 17.42 9.94 -0.22
CA LEU A 112 16.03 9.90 0.24
C LEU A 112 15.39 8.54 -0.04
N ILE A 113 15.73 7.93 -1.16
CA ILE A 113 15.23 6.61 -1.54
C ILE A 113 15.63 5.51 -0.54
N VAL A 114 16.82 5.60 0.07
CA VAL A 114 17.29 4.63 1.06
C VAL A 114 16.50 4.78 2.36
N TYR A 115 16.29 6.01 2.80
CA TYR A 115 15.47 6.30 3.99
C TYR A 115 14.02 5.87 3.82
N PHE A 116 13.41 6.14 2.66
CA PHE A 116 12.04 5.73 2.38
C PHE A 116 11.89 4.22 2.18
N LEU A 117 12.90 3.55 1.62
CA LEU A 117 12.92 2.10 1.56
C LEU A 117 12.97 1.48 2.96
N ALA A 118 13.82 2.02 3.84
CA ALA A 118 13.88 1.58 5.23
C ALA A 118 12.54 1.82 5.95
N ALA A 119 11.93 2.99 5.78
CA ALA A 119 10.61 3.29 6.32
C ALA A 119 9.54 2.33 5.78
N GLY A 120 9.56 2.04 4.47
CA GLY A 120 8.64 1.10 3.82
C GLY A 120 8.77 -0.32 4.40
N LEU A 121 9.99 -0.80 4.63
CA LEU A 121 10.24 -2.09 5.27
C LEU A 121 9.70 -2.14 6.70
N ILE A 122 9.95 -1.09 7.50
CA ILE A 122 9.44 -0.99 8.87
C ILE A 122 7.92 -1.00 8.88
N CYS A 123 7.28 -0.18 8.05
CA CYS A 123 5.83 -0.12 7.93
C CYS A 123 5.21 -1.45 7.47
N THR A 124 5.83 -2.14 6.50
CA THR A 124 5.40 -3.48 6.09
C THR A 124 5.47 -4.48 7.24
N ALA A 125 6.58 -4.51 7.98
CA ALA A 125 6.76 -5.42 9.11
C ALA A 125 5.73 -5.15 10.22
N LEU A 126 5.51 -3.87 10.56
CA LEU A 126 4.51 -3.46 11.55
C LEU A 126 3.09 -3.78 11.09
N GLY A 127 2.76 -3.54 9.82
CA GLY A 127 1.44 -3.85 9.25
C GLY A 127 1.16 -5.35 9.27
N TYR A 128 2.14 -6.17 8.87
CA TYR A 128 2.02 -7.63 8.97
C TYR A 128 1.76 -8.08 10.41
N TRP A 129 2.54 -7.57 11.36
CA TRP A 129 2.39 -7.90 12.77
C TRP A 129 1.02 -7.49 13.32
N ALA A 130 0.59 -6.25 13.06
CA ALA A 130 -0.69 -5.72 13.52
C ALA A 130 -1.86 -6.56 13.00
N LEU A 131 -1.87 -6.93 11.71
CA LEU A 131 -2.95 -7.74 11.16
C LEU A 131 -3.09 -9.13 11.82
N HIS A 132 -1.99 -9.72 12.28
CA HIS A 132 -1.99 -11.07 12.83
C HIS A 132 -2.12 -11.11 14.36
N HIS A 133 -1.57 -10.11 15.07
CA HIS A 133 -1.40 -10.19 16.53
C HIS A 133 -2.09 -9.04 17.30
N TRP A 134 -2.74 -8.06 16.63
CA TRP A 134 -3.30 -6.91 17.38
C TRP A 134 -4.39 -7.29 18.39
N ARG A 135 -5.10 -8.41 18.16
CA ARG A 135 -6.13 -8.95 19.08
C ARG A 135 -5.55 -9.57 20.35
N GLU A 136 -4.24 -9.78 20.44
CA GLU A 136 -3.60 -10.29 21.65
C GLU A 136 -3.51 -9.22 22.76
N PHE A 137 -3.71 -7.95 22.42
CA PHE A 137 -3.68 -6.81 23.34
C PHE A 137 -5.07 -6.31 23.76
N LEU A 138 -6.14 -6.92 23.24
CA LEU A 138 -7.54 -6.54 23.44
C LEU A 138 -8.27 -7.63 24.22
#